data_AF-A0A8J8VX74-F1
#
_entry.id   AF-A0A8J8VX74-F1
#
_cell.length_a   1.000
_cell.length_b   1.000
_cell.length_c   1.000
_cell.angle_alpha   90.00
_cell.angle_beta   90.00
_cell.angle_gamma   90.00
#
_symmetry.space_group_name_H-M   'P 1'
#
loop_
_entity.id
_entity.type
_entity.pdbx_description
1 polymer ?
#
loop_
_entity_poly.entity_id
_entity_poly.type
_entity_poly.pdbx_seq_one_letter_code
_entity_poly.pdbx_strand_id
1 'polypeptide(L)'
;MNVFEQMFTPTLRRAAAKATSSAFAPKIAIPPKIAGFTIPSAIQAGSLAASFGVFAGTAALFMFGEIPRVRRDILQKIPGLDAYYDRPIAPEDNPF
;
A
#
# COMPACT_ATOMS: atom_id res chain seq x y z
N MET A 1 -2.82 -13.29 -27.33
CA MET A 1 -1.71 -13.80 -26.49
C MET A 1 -2.28 -14.94 -25.65
N ASN A 2 -1.82 -16.18 -25.90
CA ASN A 2 -2.57 -17.40 -25.59
C ASN A 2 -2.33 -17.88 -24.15
N VAL A 3 -3.40 -18.14 -23.39
CA VAL A 3 -3.37 -18.51 -21.95
C VAL A 3 -2.77 -19.92 -21.73
N PHE A 4 -2.72 -20.74 -22.78
CA PHE A 4 -2.22 -22.13 -22.75
C PHE A 4 -0.69 -22.27 -22.59
N GLU A 5 0.10 -21.22 -22.85
CA GLU A 5 1.56 -21.24 -22.68
C GLU A 5 2.01 -21.15 -21.21
N GLN A 6 1.14 -20.68 -20.30
CA GLN A 6 1.51 -20.47 -18.89
C GLN A 6 1.46 -21.75 -18.03
N MET A 7 0.82 -22.83 -18.51
CA MET A 7 0.59 -24.03 -17.68
C MET A 7 1.76 -25.04 -17.65
N PHE A 8 2.72 -24.96 -18.58
CA PHE A 8 3.77 -25.98 -18.73
C PHE A 8 5.18 -25.59 -18.24
N THR A 9 5.42 -24.36 -17.78
CA THR A 9 6.80 -23.86 -17.60
C THR A 9 7.24 -23.44 -16.17
N PRO A 10 6.61 -23.84 -15.05
CA PRO A 10 7.26 -23.74 -13.73
C PRO A 10 8.03 -25.02 -13.35
N THR A 11 7.76 -26.16 -14.01
CA THR A 11 8.27 -27.48 -13.61
C THR A 11 9.69 -27.74 -14.10
N LEU A 12 10.07 -27.34 -15.33
CA LEU A 12 11.41 -27.60 -15.88
C LEU A 12 12.52 -26.89 -15.10
N ARG A 13 12.32 -25.62 -14.72
CA ARG A 13 13.28 -24.88 -13.87
C ARG A 13 13.39 -25.49 -12.46
N ARG A 14 12.27 -25.94 -11.89
CA ARG A 14 12.25 -26.60 -10.58
C ARG A 14 12.90 -27.99 -10.65
N ALA A 15 12.68 -28.74 -11.73
CA ALA A 15 13.29 -30.02 -11.99
C ALA A 15 14.80 -29.89 -12.21
N ALA A 16 15.24 -28.88 -12.96
CA ALA A 16 16.66 -28.56 -13.14
C ALA A 16 17.33 -28.15 -11.81
N ALA A 17 16.69 -27.30 -11.00
CA ALA A 17 17.19 -26.94 -9.68
C ALA A 17 17.32 -28.15 -8.73
N LYS A 18 16.43 -29.15 -8.88
CA LYS A 18 16.50 -30.42 -8.14
C LYS A 18 17.53 -31.39 -8.71
N ALA A 19 17.76 -31.37 -10.03
CA ALA A 19 18.74 -32.21 -10.73
C ALA A 19 20.19 -31.82 -10.41
N THR A 20 20.43 -30.55 -10.04
CA THR A 20 21.73 -30.07 -9.55
C THR A 20 21.99 -30.41 -8.06
N SER A 21 21.28 -31.38 -7.49
CA SER A 21 21.54 -31.92 -6.14
C SER A 21 22.81 -32.78 -6.13
N SER A 22 23.98 -32.17 -6.34
CA SER A 22 25.30 -32.81 -6.13
C SER A 22 25.96 -32.25 -4.86
N ALA A 23 26.87 -33.03 -4.25
CA ALA A 23 27.56 -32.63 -3.02
C ALA A 23 28.37 -31.32 -3.15
N PHE A 24 28.76 -30.96 -4.37
CA PHE A 24 29.57 -29.77 -4.68
C PHE A 24 28.75 -28.62 -5.31
N ALA A 25 27.44 -28.81 -5.51
CA ALA A 25 26.60 -27.79 -6.11
C ALA A 25 26.06 -26.79 -5.07
N PRO A 26 25.79 -25.54 -5.47
CA PRO A 26 25.09 -24.58 -4.63
C PRO A 26 23.72 -25.13 -4.18
N LYS A 27 23.45 -25.10 -2.88
CA LYS A 27 22.14 -25.47 -2.34
C LYS A 27 21.13 -24.37 -2.70
N ILE A 28 20.25 -24.63 -3.65
CA ILE A 28 19.22 -23.68 -4.07
C ILE A 28 17.90 -23.99 -3.34
N ALA A 29 17.44 -23.07 -2.48
CA ALA A 29 16.09 -23.11 -1.91
C ALA A 29 15.15 -22.29 -2.80
N ILE A 30 14.05 -22.90 -3.27
CA ILE A 30 13.03 -22.20 -4.05
C ILE A 30 12.02 -21.61 -3.06
N PRO A 31 11.96 -20.27 -2.89
CA PRO A 31 11.00 -19.68 -1.98
C PRO A 31 9.57 -19.94 -2.47
N PRO A 32 8.62 -20.25 -1.56
CA PRO A 32 7.22 -20.34 -1.92
C PRO A 32 6.74 -18.95 -2.39
N LYS A 33 5.93 -18.94 -3.45
CA LYS A 33 5.35 -17.73 -4.04
C LYS A 33 3.84 -17.87 -4.05
N ILE A 34 3.14 -16.83 -3.65
CA ILE A 34 1.67 -16.75 -3.66
C ILE A 34 1.30 -15.60 -4.59
N ALA A 35 0.40 -15.84 -5.54
CA ALA A 35 0.00 -14.86 -6.56
C ALA A 35 1.19 -14.20 -7.32
N GLY A 36 2.33 -14.89 -7.44
CA GLY A 36 3.53 -14.40 -8.12
C GLY A 36 4.51 -13.64 -7.23
N PHE A 37 4.15 -13.29 -6.00
CA PHE A 37 5.03 -12.60 -5.05
C PHE A 37 5.68 -13.57 -4.06
N THR A 38 6.96 -13.36 -3.80
CA THR A 38 7.62 -13.91 -2.60
C THR A 38 7.32 -12.97 -1.42
N ILE A 39 7.30 -13.49 -0.19
CA ILE A 39 7.10 -12.68 1.03
C ILE A 39 7.99 -11.42 1.06
N PRO A 40 9.33 -11.50 0.85
CA PRO A 40 10.16 -10.29 0.89
C PRO A 40 9.81 -9.29 -0.22
N SER A 41 9.46 -9.76 -1.43
CA SER A 41 9.03 -8.87 -2.51
C SER A 41 7.71 -8.15 -2.19
N ALA A 42 6.76 -8.85 -1.54
CA ALA A 42 5.50 -8.27 -1.13
C ALA A 42 5.69 -7.22 -0.04
N ILE A 43 6.58 -7.47 0.93
CA ILE A 43 6.93 -6.49 1.96
C ILE A 43 7.56 -5.25 1.32
N GLN A 44 8.54 -5.43 0.42
CA GLN A 44 9.19 -4.30 -0.24
C GLN A 44 8.22 -3.45 -1.05
N ALA A 45 7.36 -4.08 -1.86
CA ALA A 45 6.32 -3.38 -2.62
C ALA A 45 5.29 -2.72 -1.70
N GLY A 46 4.89 -3.39 -0.62
CA GLY A 46 3.97 -2.87 0.38
C GLY A 46 4.52 -1.64 1.11
N SER A 47 5.80 -1.67 1.51
CA SER A 47 6.46 -0.52 2.13
C SER A 47 6.52 0.69 1.19
N LEU A 48 6.80 0.47 -0.09
CA LEU A 48 6.78 1.53 -1.09
C LEU A 48 5.37 2.07 -1.30
N ALA A 49 4.37 1.20 -1.44
CA ALA A 49 2.98 1.63 -1.60
C ALA A 49 2.47 2.40 -0.37
N ALA A 50 2.89 2.00 0.84
CA ALA A 50 2.54 2.67 2.08
C ALA A 50 3.06 4.11 2.14
N SER A 51 4.28 4.37 1.67
CA SER A 51 4.82 5.75 1.66
C SER A 51 4.02 6.66 0.73
N PHE A 52 3.65 6.17 -0.46
CA PHE A 52 2.76 6.89 -1.36
C PHE A 52 1.36 7.06 -0.77
N GLY A 53 0.83 6.05 -0.08
CA GLY A 53 -0.46 6.12 0.60
C GLY A 53 -0.50 7.21 1.68
N VAL A 54 0.55 7.31 2.50
CA VAL A 54 0.68 8.39 3.49
C VAL A 54 0.76 9.75 2.81
N PHE A 55 1.63 9.90 1.80
CA PHE A 55 1.78 11.16 1.09
C PHE A 55 0.48 11.62 0.42
N ALA A 56 -0.15 10.75 -0.37
CA ALA A 56 -1.40 11.03 -1.06
C ALA A 56 -2.55 11.25 -0.08
N GLY A 57 -2.62 10.47 1.00
CA GLY A 57 -3.61 10.63 2.06
C GLY A 57 -3.52 11.99 2.75
N THR A 58 -2.30 12.39 3.15
CA THR A 58 -2.08 13.71 3.74
C THR A 58 -2.44 14.82 2.75
N ALA A 59 -1.98 14.73 1.50
CA ALA A 59 -2.33 15.72 0.48
C ALA A 59 -3.85 15.82 0.28
N ALA A 60 -4.55 14.69 0.21
CA ALA A 60 -6.00 14.66 0.07
C ALA A 60 -6.72 15.29 1.28
N LEU A 61 -6.28 15.02 2.51
CA LEU A 61 -6.86 15.61 3.71
C LEU A 61 -6.78 17.15 3.68
N PHE A 62 -5.64 17.71 3.28
CA PHE A 62 -5.47 19.16 3.19
C PHE A 62 -6.21 19.77 1.99
N MET A 63 -6.24 19.09 0.84
CA MET A 63 -7.03 19.56 -0.30
C MET A 63 -8.54 19.54 -0.03
N PHE A 64 -9.03 18.56 0.73
CA PHE A 64 -10.43 18.46 1.11
C PHE A 64 -10.77 19.14 2.44
N GLY A 65 -9.83 19.89 3.03
CA GLY A 65 -10.05 20.61 4.29
C GLY A 65 -11.16 21.66 4.23
N GLU A 66 -11.55 22.11 3.04
CA GLU A 66 -12.69 23.01 2.85
C GLU A 66 -14.05 22.31 2.97
N ILE A 67 -14.11 20.98 2.86
CA ILE A 67 -15.35 20.23 3.01
C ILE A 67 -15.71 20.17 4.51
N PRO A 68 -16.91 20.64 4.92
CA PRO A 68 -17.26 20.75 6.34
C PRO A 68 -17.19 19.44 7.14
N ARG A 69 -17.31 18.28 6.48
CA ARG A 69 -17.17 16.95 7.11
C ARG A 69 -15.71 16.60 7.35
N VAL A 70 -14.85 16.73 6.35
CA VAL A 70 -13.39 16.44 6.48
C VAL A 70 -12.76 17.34 7.54
N ARG A 71 -13.15 18.62 7.54
CA ARG A 71 -12.68 19.59 8.52
C ARG A 71 -13.04 19.20 9.96
N ARG A 72 -14.32 18.96 10.23
CA ARG A 72 -14.83 18.73 11.60
C ARG A 72 -14.56 17.32 12.12
N ASP A 73 -14.63 16.32 11.25
CA ASP A 73 -14.55 14.92 11.67
C ASP A 73 -13.10 14.41 11.71
N ILE A 74 -12.21 14.98 10.89
CA ILE A 74 -10.82 14.53 10.77
C ILE A 74 -9.84 15.63 11.21
N LEU A 75 -9.80 16.77 10.52
CA LEU A 75 -8.74 17.78 10.74
C LEU A 75 -8.81 18.43 12.13
N GLN A 76 -10.00 18.74 12.64
CA GLN A 76 -10.19 19.28 14.00
C GLN A 76 -9.89 18.26 15.12
N LYS A 77 -9.84 16.96 14.82
CA LYS A 77 -9.47 15.93 15.81
C LYS A 77 -7.96 15.82 16.00
N ILE A 78 -7.16 16.46 15.13
CA ILE A 78 -5.71 16.49 15.24
C ILE A 78 -5.32 17.56 16.27
N PRO A 79 -4.58 17.21 17.34
CA PRO A 79 -4.17 18.17 18.35
C PRO A 79 -3.33 19.30 17.70
N GLY A 80 -3.70 20.55 18.00
CA GLY A 80 -3.08 21.74 17.43
C GLY A 80 -3.78 22.30 16.18
N LEU A 81 -4.59 21.50 15.46
CA LEU A 81 -5.33 21.97 14.27
C LEU A 81 -6.78 22.37 14.57
N ASP A 82 -7.32 22.02 15.74
CA ASP A 82 -8.70 22.30 16.14
C ASP A 82 -9.06 23.78 16.01
N ALA A 83 -8.32 24.64 16.73
CA ALA A 83 -8.53 26.09 16.73
C ALA A 83 -8.22 26.76 15.37
N TYR A 84 -7.35 26.17 14.55
CA TYR A 84 -7.02 26.72 13.22
C TYR A 84 -8.18 26.53 12.24
N TYR A 85 -8.87 25.41 12.33
CA TYR A 85 -10.01 25.08 11.47
C TYR A 85 -11.36 25.44 12.07
N ASP A 86 -11.37 25.98 13.30
CA ASP A 86 -12.58 26.51 13.91
C ASP A 86 -13.02 27.78 13.18
N ARG A 87 -14.29 27.79 12.79
CA ARG A 87 -14.92 28.95 12.14
C ARG A 87 -16.18 29.28 12.90
N PRO A 88 -16.04 29.86 14.11
CA PRO A 88 -17.19 30.27 14.89
C PRO A 88 -17.93 31.36 14.13
N ILE A 89 -19.22 31.14 13.91
CA ILE A 89 -20.13 32.16 13.42
C ILE A 89 -20.92 32.60 14.64
N ALA A 90 -20.93 33.89 14.91
CA ALA A 90 -21.70 34.43 16.01
C ALA A 90 -23.20 34.14 15.78
N PRO A 91 -23.96 33.67 16.79
CA PRO A 91 -25.36 33.35 16.62
C PRO A 91 -26.20 34.50 16.06
N GLU A 92 -25.85 35.74 16.40
CA GLU A 92 -26.47 36.97 15.90
C GLU A 92 -26.23 37.24 14.41
N ASP A 93 -25.11 36.75 13.85
CA ASP A 93 -24.74 36.94 12.45
C ASP A 93 -25.28 35.83 11.54
N ASN A 94 -25.93 34.82 12.11
CA ASN A 94 -26.48 33.70 11.36
C ASN A 94 -28.01 33.84 11.18
N PRO A 95 -28.50 34.10 9.96
CA PRO A 95 -29.94 34.20 9.69
C PRO A 95 -30.67 32.84 9.67
N PHE A 96 -30.01 31.72 10.02
CA PHE A 96 -30.56 30.35 10.04
C PHE A 96 -30.18 29.54 11.28
#